data_AF-A0A7S1EFQ1-F1
#
_entry.id   AF-A0A7S1EFQ1-F1
#
_cell.length_a   1.000
_cell.length_b   1.000
_cell.length_c   1.000
_cell.angle_alpha   90.00
_cell.angle_beta   90.00
_cell.angle_gamma   90.00
#
_symmetry.space_group_name_H-M   'P 1'
#
loop_
_entity.id
_entity.type
_entity.pdbx_description
1 polymer ?
#
loop_
_entity_poly.entity_id
_entity_poly.type
_entity_poly.pdbx_seq_one_letter_code
_entity_poly.pdbx_strand_id
1 'polypeptide(L)'
;VSDFKWTPGLGAVGGVFSLCAEAVAVDLVSSGQRCFSVRVLGDPAPPVWESPAGGNTSVVMRMLQRSNITLVATAVNPYVSLTIAADPQRPLAFGQYLSPSVQLEGRALSTDTASRSLATAVFEWTPPVTHGGYVGQLCFVATAGGGLGGASTLCLSVEVPKCRYTVVQGDTYQSIARTFGVDWLTLWGLNVDAKSKSPMEGSEILIAREYTVSPGDTLASISGEFGTSVASLRRLNFELSSARAGRQLAADSQICVFPNTCTD
;
A
#
# COMPACT_ATOMS: atom_id res chain seq x y z
N VAL A 1 20.23 -32.70 26.96
CA VAL A 1 19.35 -31.54 27.23
C VAL A 1 17.98 -31.91 26.68
N SER A 2 16.92 -31.76 27.47
CA SER A 2 15.56 -32.11 27.07
C SER A 2 14.71 -30.84 27.09
N ASP A 3 14.00 -30.59 26.00
CA ASP A 3 13.15 -29.42 25.88
C ASP A 3 11.71 -29.76 26.30
N PHE A 4 11.13 -28.93 27.15
CA PHE A 4 9.71 -28.98 27.46
C PHE A 4 8.95 -28.02 26.54
N LYS A 5 7.91 -28.51 25.87
CA LYS A 5 7.03 -27.71 25.00
C LYS A 5 5.59 -27.86 25.45
N TRP A 6 4.93 -26.74 25.68
CA TRP A 6 3.52 -26.71 26.06
C TRP A 6 2.84 -25.46 25.51
N THR A 7 1.65 -25.64 24.95
CA THR A 7 0.77 -24.55 24.51
C THR A 7 -0.49 -24.60 25.37
N PRO A 8 -0.69 -23.63 26.29
CA PRO A 8 -1.88 -23.59 27.13
C PRO A 8 -3.15 -23.36 26.30
N GLY A 9 -4.21 -24.09 26.62
CA GLY A 9 -5.54 -23.85 26.05
C GLY A 9 -6.29 -22.69 26.73
N LEU A 10 -7.48 -22.37 26.24
CA LEU A 10 -8.30 -21.25 26.71
C LEU A 10 -8.56 -21.25 28.22
N GLY A 11 -8.88 -22.41 28.78
CA GLY A 11 -9.18 -22.55 30.21
C GLY A 11 -7.98 -22.37 31.14
N ALA A 12 -6.76 -22.28 30.59
CA ALA A 12 -5.55 -22.06 31.38
C ALA A 12 -5.22 -20.58 31.58
N VAL A 13 -5.88 -19.66 30.87
CA VAL A 13 -5.64 -18.21 30.97
C VAL A 13 -5.86 -17.71 32.40
N GLY A 14 -4.88 -16.98 32.93
CA GLY A 14 -4.87 -16.51 34.32
C GLY A 14 -4.43 -17.56 35.35
N GLY A 15 -4.22 -18.81 34.93
CA GLY A 15 -3.76 -19.90 35.78
C GLY A 15 -2.27 -19.87 36.06
N VAL A 16 -1.88 -20.50 37.16
CA VAL A 16 -0.48 -20.76 37.55
C VAL A 16 -0.28 -22.26 37.64
N PHE A 17 0.71 -22.77 36.92
CA PHE A 17 1.03 -24.19 36.80
C PHE A 17 2.43 -24.45 37.35
N SER A 18 2.61 -25.55 38.07
CA SER A 18 3.93 -25.99 38.53
C SER A 18 4.42 -27.12 37.65
N LEU A 19 5.59 -26.95 37.05
CA LEU A 19 6.26 -27.95 36.22
C LEU A 19 7.49 -28.44 36.95
N CYS A 20 7.55 -29.73 37.23
CA CYS A 20 8.65 -30.38 37.93
C CYS A 20 9.35 -31.38 37.01
N ALA A 21 10.67 -31.38 37.02
CA ALA A 21 11.47 -32.34 36.27
C ALA A 21 12.58 -32.93 37.16
N GLU A 22 12.91 -34.18 36.88
CA GLU A 22 14.01 -34.92 37.49
C GLU A 22 14.75 -35.69 36.40
N ALA A 23 16.05 -35.92 36.60
CA ALA A 23 16.86 -36.78 35.75
C ALA A 23 16.84 -38.20 36.30
N VAL A 24 16.46 -39.17 35.47
CA VAL A 24 16.42 -40.59 35.84
C VAL A 24 17.52 -41.33 35.08
N ALA A 25 18.39 -42.03 35.82
CA ALA A 25 19.43 -42.88 35.26
C ALA A 25 18.85 -44.24 34.79
N VAL A 26 19.63 -44.97 33.99
CA VAL A 26 19.19 -46.24 33.36
C VAL A 26 18.88 -47.32 34.40
N ASP A 27 19.50 -47.22 35.57
CA ASP A 27 19.27 -48.07 36.75
C ASP A 27 18.11 -47.57 37.64
N LEU A 28 17.27 -46.66 37.12
CA LEU A 28 16.09 -46.08 37.78
C LEU A 28 16.40 -45.21 39.01
N VAL A 29 17.65 -44.79 39.19
CA VAL A 29 18.02 -43.80 40.21
C VAL A 29 17.68 -42.39 39.70
N SER A 30 16.90 -41.65 40.48
CA SER A 30 16.43 -40.31 40.11
C SER A 30 17.17 -39.21 40.89
N SER A 31 17.38 -38.07 40.24
CA SER A 31 17.78 -36.84 40.92
C SER A 31 16.63 -36.27 41.76
N GLY A 32 16.91 -35.37 42.70
CA GLY A 32 15.85 -34.57 43.33
C GLY A 32 15.08 -33.72 42.29
N GLN A 33 13.76 -33.64 42.42
CA GLN A 33 12.92 -32.83 41.54
C GLN A 33 13.29 -31.35 41.63
N ARG A 34 13.31 -30.71 40.47
CA ARG A 34 13.35 -29.25 40.37
C ARG A 34 12.08 -28.77 39.69
N CYS A 35 11.39 -27.86 40.36
CA CYS A 35 10.15 -27.29 39.89
C CYS A 35 10.31 -25.82 39.53
N PHE A 36 9.56 -25.37 38.54
CA PHE A 36 9.36 -23.96 38.23
C PHE A 36 7.87 -23.69 38.04
N SER A 37 7.46 -22.46 38.31
CA SER A 37 6.08 -22.03 38.11
C SER A 37 5.94 -21.31 36.78
N VAL A 38 4.85 -21.59 36.07
CA VAL A 38 4.48 -20.95 34.81
C VAL A 38 3.12 -20.29 35.01
N ARG A 39 3.07 -18.98 34.82
CA ARG A 39 1.81 -18.23 34.77
C ARG A 39 1.39 -18.04 33.33
N VAL A 40 0.16 -18.42 33.01
CA VAL A 40 -0.42 -18.19 31.69
C VAL A 40 -1.12 -16.83 31.71
N LEU A 41 -0.62 -15.89 30.92
CA LEU A 41 -1.21 -14.56 30.76
C LEU A 41 -2.33 -14.61 29.69
N GLY A 42 -3.33 -13.75 29.82
CA GLY A 42 -4.30 -13.52 28.75
C GLY A 42 -3.63 -12.79 27.59
N ASP A 43 -4.04 -13.09 26.36
CA ASP A 43 -3.56 -12.39 25.17
C ASP A 43 -4.39 -11.10 24.97
N PRO A 44 -3.84 -9.90 25.24
CA PRO A 44 -4.69 -8.78 25.61
C PRO A 44 -5.16 -7.88 24.45
N ALA A 45 -4.67 -8.01 23.21
CA ALA A 45 -5.11 -7.15 22.11
C ALA A 45 -4.79 -7.70 20.71
N PRO A 46 -5.59 -7.34 19.67
CA PRO A 46 -5.18 -7.51 18.28
C PRO A 46 -3.85 -6.79 18.00
N PRO A 47 -3.12 -7.18 16.94
CA PRO A 47 -1.94 -6.46 16.49
C PRO A 47 -2.23 -4.97 16.26
N VAL A 48 -1.26 -4.10 16.55
CA VAL A 48 -1.34 -2.66 16.34
C VAL A 48 -0.42 -2.25 15.19
N TRP A 49 -0.90 -1.39 14.31
CA TRP A 49 -0.12 -0.82 13.20
C TRP A 49 0.73 0.35 13.70
N GLU A 50 2.05 0.19 13.65
CA GLU A 50 3.04 1.20 14.01
C GLU A 50 3.36 2.12 12.82
N SER A 51 3.38 1.56 11.60
CA SER A 51 3.62 2.32 10.37
C SER A 51 2.81 1.74 9.20
N PRO A 52 2.10 2.58 8.45
CA PRO A 52 1.54 3.85 8.92
C PRO A 52 0.75 3.66 10.22
N ALA A 53 0.86 4.59 11.17
CA ALA A 53 0.02 4.60 12.35
C ALA A 53 -1.45 4.70 11.90
N GLY A 54 -2.29 3.74 12.33
CA GLY A 54 -3.67 3.63 11.83
C GLY A 54 -4.46 4.95 11.87
N GLY A 55 -5.33 5.19 10.88
CA GLY A 55 -6.11 6.41 10.74
C GLY A 55 -6.49 6.71 9.27
N ASN A 56 -7.06 7.89 9.01
CA ASN A 56 -7.34 8.38 7.64
C ASN A 56 -6.06 8.88 6.96
N THR A 57 -5.08 7.99 6.75
CA THR A 57 -3.84 8.33 6.04
C THR A 57 -4.10 8.38 4.54
N SER A 58 -3.89 9.55 3.93
CA SER A 58 -3.88 9.74 2.48
C SER A 58 -2.45 9.63 1.94
N VAL A 59 -2.26 8.81 0.91
CA VAL A 59 -0.97 8.61 0.23
C VAL A 59 -1.09 9.05 -1.22
N VAL A 60 -0.20 9.96 -1.61
CA VAL A 60 -0.09 10.43 -2.99
C VAL A 60 0.96 9.59 -3.72
N MET A 61 0.56 8.92 -4.80
CA MET A 61 1.47 8.19 -5.68
C MET A 61 1.49 8.83 -7.06
N ARG A 62 2.62 8.77 -7.78
CA ARG A 62 2.77 9.45 -9.08
C ARG A 62 2.88 8.45 -10.20
N MET A 63 2.28 8.78 -11.34
CA MET A 63 2.38 7.96 -12.55
C MET A 63 3.85 7.72 -12.90
N LEU A 64 4.17 6.47 -13.24
CA LEU A 64 5.49 5.99 -13.63
C LEU A 64 6.58 6.11 -12.55
N GLN A 65 6.23 6.47 -11.33
CA GLN A 65 7.16 6.50 -10.20
C GLN A 65 6.88 5.33 -9.27
N ARG A 66 7.93 4.55 -9.00
CA ARG A 66 7.85 3.46 -8.01
C ARG A 66 7.60 4.07 -6.65
N SER A 67 6.43 3.77 -6.10
CA SER A 67 6.02 4.16 -4.75
C SER A 67 6.09 2.92 -3.86
N ASN A 68 6.59 3.08 -2.64
CA ASN A 68 6.59 2.02 -1.65
C ASN A 68 6.02 2.50 -0.31
N ILE A 69 5.43 1.58 0.44
CA ILE A 69 4.92 1.83 1.79
C ILE A 69 5.41 0.70 2.68
N THR A 70 6.20 1.05 3.70
CA THR A 70 6.61 0.11 4.73
C THR A 70 5.51 -0.03 5.77
N LEU A 71 4.96 -1.24 5.85
CA LEU A 71 3.95 -1.65 6.78
C LEU A 71 4.62 -2.31 7.98
N VAL A 72 4.31 -1.85 9.20
CA VAL A 72 4.85 -2.38 10.44
C VAL A 72 3.70 -2.63 11.41
N ALA A 73 3.57 -3.88 11.85
CA ALA A 73 2.58 -4.31 12.83
C ALA A 73 3.28 -4.92 14.04
N THR A 74 2.69 -4.71 15.22
CA THR A 74 3.26 -5.14 16.50
C THR A 74 2.22 -5.79 17.38
N ALA A 75 2.64 -6.69 18.25
CA ALA A 75 1.79 -7.29 19.27
C ALA A 75 2.51 -7.31 20.61
N VAL A 76 1.77 -7.02 21.68
CA VAL A 76 2.33 -6.97 23.05
C VAL A 76 2.83 -8.34 23.49
N ASN A 77 2.17 -9.42 23.08
CA ASN A 77 2.62 -10.78 23.35
C ASN A 77 3.80 -11.13 22.41
N PRO A 78 5.02 -11.33 22.92
CA PRO A 78 6.19 -11.56 22.09
C PRO A 78 6.29 -12.98 21.53
N TYR A 79 5.40 -13.90 21.93
CA TYR A 79 5.41 -15.30 21.46
C TYR A 79 4.50 -15.54 20.25
N VAL A 80 3.76 -14.52 19.79
CA VAL A 80 2.91 -14.65 18.60
C VAL A 80 3.72 -14.42 17.34
N SER A 81 3.46 -15.22 16.31
CA SER A 81 3.93 -14.93 14.96
C SER A 81 2.97 -13.93 14.32
N LEU A 82 3.49 -12.85 13.76
CA LEU A 82 2.69 -11.87 13.05
C LEU A 82 2.79 -12.12 11.55
N THR A 83 1.66 -12.10 10.87
CA THR A 83 1.62 -12.11 9.41
C THR A 83 0.86 -10.89 8.91
N ILE A 84 1.39 -10.27 7.86
CA ILE A 84 0.78 -9.12 7.18
C ILE A 84 0.39 -9.59 5.79
N ALA A 85 -0.88 -9.38 5.42
CA ALA A 85 -1.41 -9.73 4.11
C ALA A 85 -2.31 -8.61 3.58
N ALA A 86 -2.60 -8.63 2.28
CA ALA A 86 -3.66 -7.81 1.72
C ALA A 86 -5.02 -8.27 2.27
N ASP A 87 -5.94 -7.33 2.47
CA ASP A 87 -7.30 -7.65 2.89
C ASP A 87 -8.00 -8.52 1.83
N PRO A 88 -8.51 -9.72 2.20
CA PRO A 88 -9.17 -10.61 1.25
C PRO A 88 -10.44 -10.01 0.64
N GLN A 89 -11.09 -9.05 1.30
CA GLN A 89 -12.26 -8.35 0.77
C GLN A 89 -11.87 -7.24 -0.23
N ARG A 90 -10.60 -6.83 -0.23
CA ARG A 90 -10.05 -5.75 -1.08
C ARG A 90 -8.69 -6.17 -1.61
N PRO A 91 -8.65 -7.17 -2.52
CA PRO A 91 -7.41 -7.69 -3.05
C PRO A 91 -6.65 -6.61 -3.83
N LEU A 92 -5.33 -6.78 -3.90
CA LEU A 92 -4.45 -5.90 -4.68
C LEU A 92 -4.79 -5.99 -6.18
N ALA A 93 -4.77 -4.83 -6.83
CA ALA A 93 -4.97 -4.72 -8.27
C ALA A 93 -3.72 -5.12 -9.05
N PHE A 94 -3.86 -5.26 -10.38
CA PHE A 94 -2.72 -5.56 -11.25
C PHE A 94 -1.59 -4.52 -11.10
N GLY A 95 -0.36 -5.02 -10.98
CA GLY A 95 0.85 -4.20 -10.80
C GLY A 95 1.09 -3.72 -9.37
N GLN A 96 0.14 -3.93 -8.45
CA GLN A 96 0.34 -3.72 -7.02
C GLN A 96 0.94 -4.99 -6.42
N TYR A 97 1.96 -4.81 -5.57
CA TYR A 97 2.70 -5.91 -4.96
C TYR A 97 2.83 -5.68 -3.47
N LEU A 98 2.67 -6.74 -2.69
CA LEU A 98 3.00 -6.76 -1.27
C LEU A 98 4.07 -7.83 -1.07
N SER A 99 5.20 -7.44 -0.50
CA SER A 99 6.25 -8.39 -0.16
C SER A 99 5.73 -9.42 0.85
N PRO A 100 6.31 -10.63 0.89
CA PRO A 100 6.09 -11.54 2.00
C PRO A 100 6.33 -10.84 3.35
N SER A 101 5.50 -11.16 4.35
CA SER A 101 5.68 -10.64 5.70
C SER A 101 6.94 -11.24 6.34
N VAL A 102 7.72 -10.40 6.99
CA VAL A 102 8.95 -10.78 7.69
C VAL A 102 8.78 -10.48 9.18
N GLN A 103 8.95 -11.51 10.02
CA GLN A 103 9.03 -11.32 11.48
C GLN A 103 10.42 -10.77 11.83
N LEU A 104 10.48 -9.60 12.47
CA LEU A 104 11.73 -8.96 12.88
C LEU A 104 12.01 -9.13 14.38
N GLU A 105 10.97 -9.11 15.22
CA GLU A 105 11.10 -9.29 16.67
C GLU A 105 10.09 -10.34 17.14
N GLY A 106 10.46 -11.11 18.16
CA GLY A 106 9.60 -12.12 18.78
C GLY A 106 10.42 -13.10 19.59
N ARG A 107 9.75 -14.03 20.25
CA ARG A 107 10.34 -15.11 21.04
C ARG A 107 9.91 -16.45 20.46
N ALA A 108 10.87 -17.34 20.31
CA ALA A 108 10.62 -18.77 20.14
C ALA A 108 10.85 -19.53 21.46
N LEU A 109 11.74 -19.01 22.32
CA LEU A 109 12.13 -19.60 23.59
C LEU A 109 11.86 -18.63 24.74
N SER A 110 11.63 -19.17 25.93
CA SER A 110 11.42 -18.35 27.13
C SER A 110 12.65 -17.52 27.54
N THR A 111 13.84 -17.92 27.09
CA THR A 111 15.12 -17.25 27.31
C THR A 111 15.36 -16.05 26.38
N ASP A 112 14.55 -15.91 25.33
CA ASP A 112 14.66 -14.78 24.40
C ASP A 112 14.27 -13.48 25.11
N THR A 113 14.88 -12.37 24.71
CA THR A 113 14.76 -11.08 25.41
C THR A 113 13.70 -10.15 24.82
N ALA A 114 13.16 -10.43 23.63
CA ALA A 114 12.19 -9.56 22.96
C ALA A 114 10.98 -9.25 23.84
N SER A 115 10.58 -8.00 23.94
CA SER A 115 9.44 -7.59 24.78
C SER A 115 8.11 -7.56 24.03
N ARG A 116 8.15 -7.65 22.70
CA ARG A 116 6.99 -7.65 21.79
C ARG A 116 7.27 -8.52 20.57
N SER A 117 6.23 -8.77 19.78
CA SER A 117 6.36 -9.28 18.42
C SER A 117 6.24 -8.14 17.42
N LEU A 118 7.06 -8.16 16.37
CA LEU A 118 7.03 -7.17 15.29
C LEU A 118 7.19 -7.87 13.94
N ALA A 119 6.32 -7.52 13.00
CA ALA A 119 6.44 -7.92 11.61
C ALA A 119 6.39 -6.72 10.67
N THR A 120 7.06 -6.87 9.52
CA THR A 120 7.10 -5.87 8.46
C THR A 120 6.72 -6.47 7.12
N ALA A 121 6.16 -5.65 6.24
CA ALA A 121 5.98 -5.94 4.82
C ALA A 121 6.09 -4.64 4.03
N VAL A 122 6.51 -4.71 2.77
CA VAL A 122 6.62 -3.54 1.89
C VAL A 122 5.60 -3.69 0.78
N PHE A 123 4.68 -2.73 0.71
CA PHE A 123 3.84 -2.55 -0.46
C PHE A 123 4.60 -1.76 -1.53
N GLU A 124 4.50 -2.18 -2.78
CA GLU A 124 5.08 -1.50 -3.94
C GLU A 124 4.05 -1.35 -5.05
N TRP A 125 4.03 -0.17 -5.66
CA TRP A 125 3.25 0.09 -6.86
C TRP A 125 3.87 1.20 -7.71
N THR A 126 3.88 1.00 -9.03
CA THR A 126 4.18 2.04 -10.01
C THR A 126 2.89 2.29 -10.81
N PRO A 127 2.09 3.30 -10.46
CA PRO A 127 0.86 3.62 -11.20
C PRO A 127 1.19 3.86 -12.67
N PRO A 128 0.53 3.20 -13.64
CA PRO A 128 0.80 3.46 -15.05
C PRO A 128 0.22 4.80 -15.47
N VAL A 129 0.56 5.26 -16.67
CA VAL A 129 0.09 6.54 -17.26
C VAL A 129 -1.44 6.67 -17.33
N THR A 130 -2.18 5.57 -17.23
CA THR A 130 -3.65 5.54 -17.26
C THR A 130 -4.29 5.82 -15.92
N HIS A 131 -3.52 5.94 -14.84
CA HIS A 131 -4.03 6.08 -13.47
C HIS A 131 -4.08 7.53 -12.97
N GLY A 132 -3.81 8.52 -13.81
CA GLY A 132 -4.06 9.92 -13.43
C GLY A 132 -5.53 10.10 -13.03
N GLY A 133 -5.78 10.56 -11.80
CA GLY A 133 -7.13 10.72 -11.26
C GLY A 133 -7.64 9.50 -10.49
N TYR A 134 -6.82 8.46 -10.34
CA TYR A 134 -7.14 7.31 -9.50
C TYR A 134 -7.33 7.73 -8.05
N VAL A 135 -8.44 7.31 -7.45
CA VAL A 135 -8.70 7.37 -6.01
C VAL A 135 -9.19 6.00 -5.56
N GLY A 136 -8.52 5.41 -4.57
CA GLY A 136 -8.87 4.09 -4.07
C GLY A 136 -8.38 3.84 -2.65
N GLN A 137 -8.65 2.64 -2.13
CA GLN A 137 -8.16 2.23 -0.80
C GLN A 137 -7.29 0.98 -0.92
N LEU A 138 -6.15 1.00 -0.25
CA LEU A 138 -5.31 -0.18 -0.01
C LEU A 138 -5.53 -0.64 1.42
N CYS A 139 -6.02 -1.87 1.60
CA CYS A 139 -6.27 -2.42 2.93
C CYS A 139 -5.39 -3.64 3.19
N PHE A 140 -4.83 -3.69 4.39
CA PHE A 140 -3.92 -4.73 4.86
C PHE A 140 -4.42 -5.27 6.20
N VAL A 141 -4.19 -6.55 6.44
CA VAL A 141 -4.58 -7.23 7.67
C VAL A 141 -3.33 -7.78 8.35
N ALA A 142 -3.16 -7.45 9.62
CA ALA A 142 -2.17 -8.04 10.49
C ALA A 142 -2.87 -9.10 11.35
N THR A 143 -2.37 -10.34 11.32
CA THR A 143 -2.92 -11.44 12.11
C THR A 143 -1.86 -11.99 13.05
N ALA A 144 -2.23 -12.23 14.31
CA ALA A 144 -1.40 -12.93 15.28
C ALA A 144 -1.70 -14.43 15.23
N GLY A 145 -0.71 -15.25 14.85
CA GLY A 145 -0.75 -16.70 14.92
C GLY A 145 -0.40 -17.23 16.31
N GLY A 146 -0.86 -18.46 16.62
CA GLY A 146 -0.49 -19.16 17.86
C GLY A 146 -1.59 -19.26 18.94
N GLY A 147 -2.85 -18.98 18.63
CA GLY A 147 -3.98 -19.10 19.58
C GLY A 147 -5.12 -18.13 19.27
N LEU A 148 -5.74 -17.55 20.32
CA LEU A 148 -6.80 -16.51 20.26
C LEU A 148 -6.39 -15.18 19.58
N GLY A 149 -5.29 -15.16 18.84
CA GLY A 149 -4.72 -13.95 18.28
C GLY A 149 -5.76 -13.20 17.45
N GLY A 150 -5.95 -11.92 17.79
CA GLY A 150 -6.83 -11.03 17.05
C GLY A 150 -6.24 -10.68 15.68
N ALA A 151 -7.08 -10.14 14.81
CA ALA A 151 -6.66 -9.49 13.58
C ALA A 151 -6.97 -8.00 13.65
N SER A 152 -6.15 -7.18 13.01
CA SER A 152 -6.43 -5.75 12.82
C SER A 152 -6.23 -5.36 11.37
N THR A 153 -7.02 -4.38 10.92
CA THR A 153 -7.01 -3.90 9.53
C THR A 153 -6.50 -2.47 9.47
N LEU A 154 -5.61 -2.20 8.51
CA LEU A 154 -5.15 -0.86 8.15
C LEU A 154 -5.59 -0.57 6.72
N CYS A 155 -6.33 0.53 6.53
CA CYS A 155 -6.72 1.00 5.21
C CYS A 155 -6.11 2.37 4.94
N LEU A 156 -5.48 2.53 3.78
CA LEU A 156 -4.86 3.76 3.30
C LEU A 156 -5.64 4.28 2.10
N SER A 157 -6.00 5.55 2.10
CA SER A 157 -6.57 6.21 0.93
C SER A 157 -5.45 6.60 -0.03
N VAL A 158 -5.50 6.15 -1.27
CA VAL A 158 -4.46 6.41 -2.27
C VAL A 158 -5.04 7.29 -3.38
N GLU A 159 -4.30 8.35 -3.71
CA GLU A 159 -4.61 9.21 -4.85
C GLU A 159 -3.42 9.28 -5.81
N VAL A 160 -3.72 9.29 -7.11
CA VAL A 160 -2.74 9.55 -8.15
C VAL A 160 -3.10 10.87 -8.83
N PRO A 161 -2.30 11.93 -8.64
CA PRO A 161 -2.59 13.23 -9.22
C PRO A 161 -2.71 13.12 -10.75
N LYS A 162 -3.72 13.81 -11.28
CA LYS A 162 -3.93 13.92 -12.73
C LYS A 162 -3.23 15.15 -13.29
N CYS A 163 -3.07 15.21 -14.61
CA CYS A 163 -2.54 16.35 -15.38
C CYS A 163 -1.06 16.68 -15.10
N ARG A 164 -0.39 15.98 -14.20
CA ARG A 164 0.95 16.28 -13.72
C ARG A 164 1.86 15.07 -13.86
N TYR A 165 3.13 15.35 -14.13
CA TYR A 165 4.18 14.35 -14.20
C TYR A 165 5.45 14.89 -13.58
N THR A 166 6.12 14.06 -12.77
CA THR A 166 7.41 14.40 -12.18
C THR A 166 8.52 13.84 -13.05
N VAL A 167 9.33 14.76 -13.57
CA VAL A 167 10.42 14.50 -14.51
C VAL A 167 11.49 13.64 -13.86
N VAL A 168 11.86 12.54 -14.52
CA VAL A 168 12.94 11.66 -14.05
C VAL A 168 14.21 11.87 -14.88
N GLN A 169 15.32 11.33 -14.38
CA GLN A 169 16.61 11.44 -15.05
C GLN A 169 16.55 10.94 -16.50
N GLY A 170 17.02 11.78 -17.43
CA GLY A 170 17.06 11.45 -18.87
C GLY A 170 15.79 11.77 -19.65
N ASP A 171 14.74 12.29 -18.99
CA ASP A 171 13.54 12.72 -19.68
C ASP A 171 13.79 13.93 -20.60
N THR A 172 13.12 13.90 -21.75
CA THR A 172 12.93 15.03 -22.64
C THR A 172 11.45 15.26 -22.87
N TYR A 173 11.04 16.44 -23.34
CA TYR A 173 9.64 16.64 -23.73
C TYR A 173 9.20 15.65 -24.80
N GLN A 174 10.09 15.23 -25.71
CA GLN A 174 9.79 14.22 -26.73
C GLN A 174 9.57 12.82 -26.12
N SER A 175 10.39 12.39 -25.16
CA SER A 175 10.20 11.08 -24.51
C SER A 175 8.92 11.07 -23.68
N ILE A 176 8.67 12.12 -22.90
CA ILE A 176 7.45 12.26 -22.09
C ILE A 176 6.21 12.30 -22.99
N ALA A 177 6.24 13.09 -24.06
CA ALA A 177 5.12 13.19 -24.99
C ALA A 177 4.79 11.84 -25.62
N ARG A 178 5.80 11.06 -26.04
CA ARG A 178 5.61 9.69 -26.52
C ARG A 178 4.99 8.79 -25.45
N THR A 179 5.50 8.85 -24.23
CA THR A 179 4.99 8.10 -23.08
C THR A 179 3.53 8.42 -22.78
N PHE A 180 3.11 9.67 -22.94
CA PHE A 180 1.73 10.11 -22.79
C PHE A 180 0.93 10.13 -24.10
N GLY A 181 1.50 9.68 -25.23
CA GLY A 181 0.79 9.67 -26.52
C GLY A 181 0.25 11.05 -26.93
N VAL A 182 0.99 12.12 -26.63
CA VAL A 182 0.64 13.51 -26.93
C VAL A 182 1.70 14.15 -27.82
N ASP A 183 1.41 15.33 -28.38
CA ASP A 183 2.38 16.11 -29.13
C ASP A 183 3.43 16.76 -28.21
N TRP A 184 4.70 16.68 -28.59
CA TRP A 184 5.79 17.19 -27.76
C TRP A 184 5.87 18.72 -27.78
N LEU A 185 5.52 19.37 -28.89
CA LEU A 185 5.61 20.83 -29.03
C LEU A 185 4.52 21.49 -28.18
N THR A 186 3.32 20.93 -28.22
CA THR A 186 2.20 21.34 -27.37
C THR A 186 2.51 21.08 -25.91
N LEU A 187 3.06 19.90 -25.56
CA LEU A 187 3.51 19.61 -24.19
C LEU A 187 4.55 20.62 -23.68
N TRP A 188 5.55 20.94 -24.51
CA TRP A 188 6.52 21.98 -24.19
C TRP A 188 5.85 23.36 -24.04
N GLY A 189 4.92 23.69 -24.93
CA GLY A 189 4.11 24.91 -24.91
C GLY A 189 3.25 25.08 -23.65
N LEU A 190 2.79 23.97 -23.05
CA LEU A 190 2.09 23.99 -21.76
C LEU A 190 2.99 24.36 -20.58
N ASN A 191 4.32 24.25 -20.74
CA ASN A 191 5.32 24.40 -19.70
C ASN A 191 6.36 25.49 -20.03
N VAL A 192 5.97 26.53 -20.78
CA VAL A 192 6.87 27.60 -21.26
C VAL A 192 7.58 28.39 -20.17
N ASP A 193 7.04 28.41 -18.95
CA ASP A 193 7.68 29.04 -17.80
C ASP A 193 8.95 28.29 -17.35
N ALA A 194 9.11 27.03 -17.76
CA ALA A 194 10.36 26.32 -17.63
C ALA A 194 11.39 27.00 -18.55
N LYS A 195 12.28 27.82 -17.97
CA LYS A 195 13.34 28.61 -18.64
C LYS A 195 14.35 27.79 -19.46
N SER A 196 14.10 26.49 -19.66
CA SER A 196 14.94 25.51 -20.32
C SER A 196 14.16 24.79 -21.44
N LYS A 197 14.85 24.48 -22.54
CA LYS A 197 14.31 23.65 -23.62
C LYS A 197 14.12 22.19 -23.21
N SER A 198 14.67 21.79 -22.06
CA SER A 198 14.52 20.46 -21.47
C SER A 198 13.86 20.56 -20.10
N PRO A 199 13.01 19.59 -19.72
CA PRO A 199 12.42 19.55 -18.40
C PRO A 199 13.51 19.30 -17.35
N MET A 200 13.39 19.93 -16.18
CA MET A 200 14.35 19.76 -15.09
C MET A 200 14.03 18.50 -14.30
N GLU A 201 15.02 17.63 -14.07
CA GLU A 201 14.85 16.45 -13.22
C GLU A 201 14.29 16.81 -11.84
N GLY A 202 13.35 16.00 -11.35
CA GLY A 202 12.66 16.20 -10.08
C GLY A 202 11.60 17.31 -10.11
N SER A 203 11.51 18.11 -11.18
CA SER A 203 10.45 19.10 -11.33
C SER A 203 9.14 18.44 -11.76
N GLU A 204 8.03 19.08 -11.41
CA GLU A 204 6.71 18.68 -11.88
C GLU A 204 6.32 19.53 -13.09
N ILE A 205 5.87 18.88 -14.15
CA ILE A 205 5.37 19.52 -15.36
C ILE A 205 3.92 19.14 -15.60
N LEU A 206 3.21 19.99 -16.34
CA LEU A 206 1.88 19.71 -16.84
C LEU A 206 1.96 18.79 -18.05
N ILE A 207 1.17 17.72 -18.05
CA ILE A 207 0.99 16.81 -19.19
C ILE A 207 -0.37 16.99 -19.87
N ALA A 208 -1.22 17.84 -19.32
CA ALA A 208 -2.52 18.24 -19.82
C ALA A 208 -2.98 19.52 -19.07
N ARG A 209 -4.03 20.18 -19.54
CA ARG A 209 -4.71 21.25 -18.80
C ARG A 209 -5.89 20.69 -18.02
N GLU A 210 -6.13 21.26 -16.85
CA GLU A 210 -7.37 21.03 -16.13
C GLU A 210 -8.51 21.77 -16.83
N TYR A 211 -9.61 21.06 -17.03
CA TYR A 211 -10.85 21.55 -17.61
C TYR A 211 -11.99 21.29 -16.62
N THR A 212 -12.73 22.35 -16.32
CA THR A 212 -13.97 22.27 -15.54
C THR A 212 -15.10 21.86 -16.46
N VAL A 213 -15.70 20.69 -16.20
CA VAL A 213 -16.83 20.17 -16.95
C VAL A 213 -18.03 21.11 -16.84
N SER A 214 -18.51 21.60 -17.98
CA SER A 214 -19.69 22.44 -18.09
C SER A 214 -20.99 21.60 -18.10
N PRO A 215 -22.14 22.18 -17.72
CA PRO A 215 -23.42 21.49 -17.81
C PRO A 215 -23.71 21.01 -19.25
N GLY A 216 -23.93 19.71 -19.40
CA GLY A 216 -24.24 19.08 -20.69
C GLY A 216 -23.04 18.45 -21.40
N ASP A 217 -21.83 18.66 -20.91
CA ASP A 217 -20.62 18.09 -21.50
C ASP A 217 -20.60 16.57 -21.49
N THR A 218 -20.03 16.03 -22.57
CA THR A 218 -19.77 14.61 -22.76
C THR A 218 -18.32 14.43 -23.19
N LEU A 219 -17.75 13.23 -23.05
CA LEU A 219 -16.42 12.96 -23.59
C LEU A 219 -16.35 13.26 -25.10
N ALA A 220 -17.44 13.00 -25.84
CA ALA A 220 -17.52 13.26 -27.27
C ALA A 220 -17.44 14.77 -27.58
N SER A 221 -18.26 15.60 -26.92
CA SER A 221 -18.28 17.05 -27.14
C SER A 221 -16.94 17.69 -26.78
N ILE A 222 -16.37 17.35 -25.62
CA ILE A 222 -15.06 17.83 -25.18
C ILE A 222 -13.97 17.39 -26.16
N SER A 223 -13.98 16.13 -26.60
CA SER A 223 -12.95 15.66 -27.55
C SER A 223 -12.99 16.43 -28.87
N GLY A 224 -14.18 16.75 -29.37
CA GLY A 224 -14.36 17.54 -30.59
C GLY A 224 -13.93 19.00 -30.41
N GLU A 225 -14.27 19.62 -29.28
CA GLU A 225 -13.89 21.01 -28.96
C GLU A 225 -12.38 21.20 -28.88
N PHE A 226 -11.66 20.25 -28.25
CA PHE A 226 -10.22 20.35 -28.03
C PHE A 226 -9.37 19.64 -29.09
N GLY A 227 -9.99 19.13 -30.17
CA GLY A 227 -9.31 18.41 -31.24
C GLY A 227 -8.63 17.10 -30.78
N THR A 228 -9.02 16.56 -29.63
CA THR A 228 -8.44 15.34 -29.05
C THR A 228 -9.35 14.14 -29.32
N SER A 229 -9.04 12.98 -28.72
CA SER A 229 -9.87 11.78 -28.84
C SER A 229 -10.50 11.38 -27.52
N VAL A 230 -11.66 10.73 -27.58
CA VAL A 230 -12.29 10.10 -26.40
C VAL A 230 -11.33 9.10 -25.74
N ALA A 231 -10.51 8.40 -26.52
CA ALA A 231 -9.50 7.48 -26.00
C ALA A 231 -8.41 8.22 -25.19
N SER A 232 -7.94 9.37 -25.69
CA SER A 232 -6.98 10.23 -24.99
C SER A 232 -7.55 10.76 -23.68
N LEU A 233 -8.80 11.24 -23.69
CA LEU A 233 -9.47 11.71 -22.47
C LEU A 233 -9.57 10.60 -21.41
N ARG A 234 -10.03 9.41 -21.78
CA ARG A 234 -10.10 8.25 -20.87
C ARG A 234 -8.75 7.83 -20.32
N ARG A 235 -7.70 7.94 -21.14
CA ARG A 235 -6.35 7.57 -20.75
C ARG A 235 -5.73 8.55 -19.75
N LEU A 236 -6.09 9.83 -19.81
CA LEU A 236 -5.60 10.85 -18.87
C LEU A 236 -6.46 10.97 -17.60
N ASN A 237 -7.64 10.35 -17.58
CA ASN A 237 -8.62 10.44 -16.49
C ASN A 237 -9.14 9.04 -16.13
N PHE A 238 -8.49 8.42 -15.15
CA PHE A 238 -8.79 7.06 -14.70
C PHE A 238 -10.26 6.86 -14.35
N GLU A 239 -10.86 7.84 -13.68
CA GLU A 239 -12.27 7.85 -13.26
C GLU A 239 -13.25 7.81 -14.44
N LEU A 240 -12.79 8.16 -15.64
CA LEU A 240 -13.58 8.15 -16.88
C LEU A 240 -13.25 6.97 -17.79
N SER A 241 -12.32 6.10 -17.40
CA SER A 241 -11.79 5.01 -18.25
C SER A 241 -12.86 4.12 -18.89
N SER A 242 -14.00 3.93 -18.22
CA SER A 242 -15.15 3.16 -18.70
C SER A 242 -16.37 4.01 -19.09
N ALA A 243 -16.32 5.34 -18.91
CA ALA A 243 -17.43 6.24 -19.18
C ALA A 243 -17.76 6.26 -20.68
N ARG A 244 -19.04 6.15 -21.05
CA ARG A 244 -19.50 6.16 -22.46
C ARG A 244 -19.31 7.54 -23.08
N ALA A 245 -18.96 7.59 -24.37
CA ALA A 245 -18.61 8.83 -25.06
C ALA A 245 -19.71 9.91 -25.00
N GLY A 246 -20.98 9.53 -25.17
CA GLY A 246 -22.13 10.44 -25.13
C GLY A 246 -22.82 10.56 -23.77
N ARG A 247 -22.25 9.99 -22.69
CA ARG A 247 -22.81 10.15 -21.34
C ARG A 247 -22.41 11.54 -20.83
N GLN A 248 -23.39 12.29 -20.33
CA GLN A 248 -23.12 13.55 -19.65
C GLN A 248 -22.23 13.31 -18.43
N LEU A 249 -21.15 14.08 -18.34
CA LEU A 249 -20.23 14.12 -17.22
C LEU A 249 -20.82 14.94 -16.07
N ALA A 250 -20.27 14.77 -14.87
CA ALA A 250 -20.67 15.56 -13.71
C ALA A 250 -20.18 17.01 -13.89
N ALA A 251 -21.11 17.97 -13.89
CA ALA A 251 -20.76 19.39 -13.93
C ALA A 251 -19.83 19.76 -12.77
N ASP A 252 -18.96 20.73 -13.00
CA ASP A 252 -17.95 21.24 -12.07
C ASP A 252 -16.83 20.26 -11.70
N SER A 253 -16.87 19.01 -12.22
CA SER A 253 -15.74 18.09 -12.09
C SER A 253 -14.54 18.57 -12.92
N GLN A 254 -13.35 18.40 -12.37
CA GLN A 254 -12.10 18.71 -13.07
C GLN A 254 -11.64 17.47 -13.86
N ILE A 255 -11.23 17.64 -15.11
CA ILE A 255 -10.63 16.56 -15.92
C ILE A 255 -9.39 17.07 -16.64
N CYS A 256 -8.51 16.16 -17.03
CA CYS A 256 -7.33 16.44 -17.83
C CYS A 256 -7.63 16.38 -19.31
N VAL A 257 -7.42 17.49 -20.00
CA VAL A 257 -7.58 17.62 -21.44
C VAL A 257 -6.24 18.07 -22.03
N PHE A 258 -5.72 17.26 -22.96
CA PHE A 258 -4.62 17.67 -23.79
C PHE A 258 -5.18 18.23 -25.10
N PRO A 259 -5.08 19.55 -25.35
CA PRO A 259 -5.54 20.12 -26.61
C PRO A 259 -4.62 19.64 -27.73
N ASN A 260 -5.20 19.21 -28.85
CA ASN A 260 -4.39 18.97 -30.04
C ASN A 260 -4.41 20.23 -30.91
N THR A 261 -3.32 21.00 -30.88
CA THR A 261 -3.21 22.23 -31.69
C THR A 261 -2.72 21.96 -33.10
N CYS A 262 -2.28 20.73 -33.40
CA CYS A 262 -1.92 20.28 -34.74
C CYS A 262 -3.02 19.32 -35.21
N THR A 263 -4.01 19.86 -35.91
CA THR A 263 -4.95 19.00 -36.64
C THR A 263 -4.23 18.51 -37.90
N ASP A 264 -4.10 17.18 -38.04
CA ASP A 264 -3.63 16.55 -39.28
C ASP A 264 -4.61 16.82 -40.43
#